data_AF-A0A966YRF5-F1
#
_entry.id   AF-A0A966YRF5-F1
#
_cell.length_a   1.000
_cell.length_b   1.000
_cell.length_c   1.000
_cell.angle_alpha   90.00
_cell.angle_beta   90.00
_cell.angle_gamma   90.00
#
_symmetry.space_group_name_H-M   'P 1'
#
loop_
_entity.id
_entity.type
_entity.pdbx_description
1 polymer ?
#
loop_
_entity_poly.entity_id
_entity_poly.type
_entity_poly.pdbx_seq_one_letter_code
_entity_poly.pdbx_strand_id
1 'polypeptide(L)'
;MNLAHLLKVAPVAVLLVACGGASDTYTAEMEAEYLELCIQEAEASLMNEIEIDADTASDVATDYCECTWSEITSSLAVEDFNEMDAAVSNGGAMPAELNAIIETCAEKVLTAL
;
A
#
# COMPACT_ATOMS: atom_id res chain seq x y z
N MET A 1 -20.73 -3.58 -2.68
CA MET A 1 -19.67 -3.55 -1.65
C MET A 1 -19.36 -2.11 -1.28
N ASN A 2 -18.81 -1.86 -0.10
CA ASN A 2 -18.28 -0.54 0.29
C ASN A 2 -16.88 -0.40 -0.33
N LEU A 3 -16.54 0.72 -0.98
CA LEU A 3 -15.22 0.93 -1.59
C LEU A 3 -14.09 0.74 -0.57
N ALA A 4 -14.34 1.12 0.69
CA ALA A 4 -13.41 0.90 1.80
C ALA A 4 -13.09 -0.58 1.99
N HIS A 5 -13.99 -1.49 1.62
CA HIS A 5 -13.75 -2.92 1.72
C HIS A 5 -12.85 -3.45 0.59
N LEU A 6 -12.82 -2.80 -0.57
CA LEU A 6 -12.04 -3.23 -1.74
C LEU A 6 -10.57 -2.84 -1.60
N LEU A 7 -10.29 -1.62 -1.16
CA LEU A 7 -8.93 -1.20 -0.78
C LEU A 7 -8.41 -1.99 0.45
N LYS A 8 -9.31 -2.39 1.37
CA LYS A 8 -8.99 -3.34 2.45
C LYS A 8 -8.77 -4.79 1.98
N VAL A 9 -9.07 -5.13 0.72
CA VAL A 9 -8.87 -6.47 0.12
C VAL A 9 -7.71 -6.50 -0.90
N ALA A 10 -7.09 -5.34 -1.16
CA ALA A 10 -5.75 -5.24 -1.74
C ALA A 10 -4.54 -5.57 -0.80
N PRO A 11 -4.65 -6.00 0.49
CA PRO A 11 -3.60 -5.80 1.47
C PRO A 11 -2.57 -6.94 1.48
N VAL A 12 -2.18 -7.53 0.35
CA VAL A 12 -1.31 -8.72 0.40
C VAL A 12 -0.12 -8.68 -0.55
N ALA A 13 -0.18 -7.95 -1.66
CA ALA A 13 0.88 -8.05 -2.67
C ALA A 13 2.04 -7.06 -2.50
N VAL A 14 1.86 -5.98 -1.72
CA VAL A 14 2.83 -4.87 -1.62
C VAL A 14 3.81 -5.01 -0.44
N LEU A 15 4.03 -6.23 0.05
CA LEU A 15 5.08 -6.50 1.05
C LEU A 15 6.21 -7.32 0.45
N LEU A 16 6.71 -6.81 -0.68
CA LEU A 16 7.89 -7.28 -1.38
C LEU A 16 8.83 -6.10 -1.60
N VAL A 17 9.15 -5.34 -0.54
CA VAL A 17 10.38 -4.51 -0.56
C VAL A 17 11.57 -5.45 -0.28
N ALA A 18 11.66 -6.52 -1.06
CA ALA A 18 12.65 -7.57 -0.94
C ALA A 18 13.73 -7.39 -2.00
N CYS A 19 14.32 -6.21 -2.10
CA CYS A 19 15.68 -6.01 -2.60
C CYS A 19 16.19 -4.62 -2.22
N GLY A 20 17.48 -4.50 -1.87
CA GLY A 20 18.14 -3.20 -1.95
C GLY A 20 18.84 -2.63 -0.73
N GLY A 21 19.30 -3.47 0.21
CA GLY A 21 20.51 -3.16 0.96
C GLY A 21 20.31 -2.84 2.43
N ALA A 22 21.40 -3.02 3.18
CA ALA A 22 21.55 -2.74 4.60
C ALA A 22 21.45 -1.23 4.91
N SER A 23 20.40 -0.57 4.42
CA SER A 23 20.14 0.85 4.62
C SER A 23 19.35 1.01 5.90
N ASP A 24 19.82 1.89 6.77
CA ASP A 24 19.12 2.27 8.00
C ASP A 24 17.99 3.30 7.74
N THR A 25 17.81 3.73 6.48
CA THR A 25 16.86 4.78 6.06
C THR A 25 16.13 4.43 4.76
N TYR A 26 14.88 4.89 4.63
CA TYR A 26 14.11 4.74 3.39
C TYR A 26 14.84 5.41 2.23
N THR A 27 14.92 4.70 1.10
CA THR A 27 15.59 5.19 -0.11
C THR A 27 14.56 5.47 -1.20
N ALA A 28 14.94 6.29 -2.19
CA ALA A 28 14.11 6.54 -3.37
C ALA A 28 13.89 5.28 -4.22
N GLU A 29 14.78 4.28 -4.12
CA GLU A 29 14.62 2.99 -4.79
C GLU A 29 13.50 2.18 -4.13
N MET A 30 13.47 2.13 -2.79
CA MET A 30 12.37 1.49 -2.05
C MET A 30 11.03 2.15 -2.33
N GLU A 31 10.99 3.49 -2.42
CA GLU A 31 9.79 4.24 -2.78
C GLU A 31 9.29 3.88 -4.18
N ALA A 32 10.19 3.88 -5.18
CA ALA A 32 9.82 3.57 -6.55
C ALA A 32 9.27 2.15 -6.69
N GLU A 33 9.93 1.16 -6.08
CA GLU A 33 9.49 -0.25 -6.09
C GLU A 33 8.14 -0.43 -5.38
N TYR A 34 7.98 0.22 -4.22
CA TYR A 34 6.73 0.18 -3.48
C TYR A 34 5.58 0.77 -4.30
N LEU A 35 5.75 1.97 -4.85
CA LEU A 35 4.70 2.66 -5.60
C LEU A 35 4.31 1.88 -6.87
N GLU A 36 5.28 1.35 -7.62
CA GLU A 36 5.01 0.56 -8.83
C GLU A 36 4.13 -0.66 -8.51
N LEU A 37 4.51 -1.45 -7.51
CA LEU A 37 3.75 -2.65 -7.12
C LEU A 37 2.40 -2.30 -6.51
N CYS A 38 2.35 -1.28 -5.67
CA CYS A 38 1.13 -0.84 -5.01
C CYS A 38 0.09 -0.38 -6.02
N ILE A 39 0.47 0.50 -6.95
CA ILE A 39 -0.44 1.09 -7.93
C ILE A 39 -0.99 0.00 -8.84
N GLN A 40 -0.13 -0.90 -9.32
CA GLN A 40 -0.56 -1.99 -10.20
C GLN A 40 -1.63 -2.87 -9.54
N GLU A 41 -1.43 -3.26 -8.28
CA GLU A 41 -2.34 -4.13 -7.54
C GLU A 41 -3.63 -3.41 -7.13
N ALA A 42 -3.52 -2.15 -6.69
CA ALA A 42 -4.66 -1.33 -6.33
C ALA A 42 -5.55 -1.04 -7.55
N GLU A 43 -4.96 -0.68 -8.69
CA GLU A 43 -5.71 -0.43 -9.94
C GLU A 43 -6.42 -1.70 -10.41
N ALA A 44 -5.72 -2.84 -10.42
CA ALA A 44 -6.31 -4.12 -10.77
C ALA A 44 -7.46 -4.52 -9.82
N SER A 45 -7.33 -4.24 -8.53
CA SER A 45 -8.39 -4.49 -7.54
C SER A 45 -9.61 -3.59 -7.79
N LEU A 46 -9.39 -2.29 -8.02
CA LEU A 46 -10.46 -1.32 -8.28
C LEU A 46 -11.23 -1.64 -9.56
N MET A 47 -10.52 -1.93 -10.66
CA MET A 47 -11.13 -2.24 -11.96
C MET A 47 -11.91 -3.56 -11.97
N ASN A 48 -11.53 -4.54 -11.15
CA ASN A 48 -12.26 -5.82 -11.08
C ASN A 48 -13.56 -5.73 -10.28
N GLU A 49 -13.66 -4.77 -9.37
CA GLU A 49 -14.68 -4.76 -8.32
C GLU A 49 -15.66 -3.58 -8.45
N ILE A 50 -15.34 -2.58 -9.28
CA ILE A 50 -16.12 -1.36 -9.50
C ILE A 50 -16.14 -1.05 -11.01
N GLU A 51 -17.30 -0.64 -11.54
CA GLU A 51 -17.36 0.04 -12.84
C GLU A 51 -16.84 1.48 -12.66
N ILE A 52 -15.52 1.63 -12.74
CA ILE A 52 -14.80 2.89 -12.76
C ILE A 52 -13.99 2.94 -14.06
N ASP A 53 -13.83 4.12 -14.65
CA ASP A 53 -12.93 4.25 -15.80
C ASP A 53 -11.47 4.09 -15.37
N ALA A 54 -10.62 3.65 -16.31
CA ALA A 54 -9.23 3.33 -16.03
C ALA A 54 -8.43 4.54 -15.53
N ASP A 55 -8.72 5.75 -16.04
CA ASP A 55 -8.04 6.97 -15.62
C ASP A 55 -8.33 7.26 -14.14
N THR A 56 -9.62 7.21 -13.75
CA THR A 56 -10.02 7.40 -12.35
C THR A 56 -9.50 6.26 -11.45
N ALA A 57 -9.48 5.01 -11.92
CA ALA A 57 -8.90 3.90 -11.15
C ALA A 57 -7.40 4.09 -10.88
N SER A 58 -6.67 4.57 -11.88
CA SER A 58 -5.22 4.82 -11.78
C SER A 58 -4.92 6.01 -10.86
N ASP A 59 -5.69 7.10 -10.96
CA ASP A 59 -5.58 8.25 -10.05
C ASP A 59 -5.83 7.84 -8.60
N VAL A 60 -6.90 7.08 -8.33
CA VAL A 60 -7.23 6.58 -6.99
C VAL A 60 -6.16 5.63 -6.45
N ALA A 61 -5.64 4.73 -7.29
CA ALA A 61 -4.55 3.83 -6.92
C ALA A 61 -3.29 4.61 -6.56
N THR A 62 -2.94 5.63 -7.35
CA THR A 62 -1.78 6.50 -7.11
C THR A 62 -1.91 7.24 -5.79
N ASP A 63 -3.01 7.96 -5.57
CA ASP A 63 -3.25 8.72 -4.34
C ASP A 63 -3.24 7.81 -3.09
N TYR A 64 -3.79 6.60 -3.22
CA TYR A 64 -3.81 5.63 -2.13
C TYR A 64 -2.41 5.12 -1.77
N CYS A 65 -1.62 4.79 -2.79
CA CYS A 65 -0.27 4.26 -2.61
C CYS A 65 0.71 5.32 -2.10
N GLU A 66 0.65 6.55 -2.64
CA GLU A 66 1.45 7.68 -2.14
C GLU A 66 1.13 8.01 -0.68
N CYS A 67 -0.16 8.01 -0.32
CA CYS A 67 -0.57 8.18 1.07
C CYS A 67 0.01 7.09 1.97
N THR A 68 -0.11 5.82 1.56
CA THR A 68 0.31 4.68 2.37
C THR A 68 1.83 4.69 2.59
N TRP A 69 2.61 4.98 1.53
CA TRP A 69 4.05 5.17 1.62
C TRP A 69 4.42 6.32 2.57
N SER A 70 3.76 7.47 2.43
CA SER A 70 4.02 8.64 3.29
C SER A 70 3.76 8.37 4.77
N GLU A 71 2.69 7.63 5.09
CA GLU A 71 2.35 7.28 6.48
C GLU A 71 3.32 6.23 7.05
N ILE A 72 3.72 5.22 6.27
CA ILE A 72 4.74 4.23 6.65
C ILE A 72 6.06 4.93 6.98
N THR A 73 6.57 5.75 6.05
CA THR A 73 7.90 6.36 6.17
C THR A 73 7.98 7.44 7.24
N SER A 74 6.84 8.02 7.64
CA SER A 74 6.77 8.99 8.74
C SER A 74 6.55 8.36 10.12
N SER A 75 6.02 7.13 10.17
CA SER A 75 5.60 6.49 11.42
C SER A 75 6.47 5.31 11.84
N LEU A 76 7.10 4.60 10.90
CA LEU A 76 7.85 3.37 11.15
C LEU A 76 9.33 3.57 10.85
N ALA A 77 10.20 3.05 11.72
CA ALA A 77 11.60 2.86 11.36
C ALA A 77 11.71 1.81 10.25
N VAL A 78 12.75 1.90 9.43
CA VAL A 78 12.98 0.95 8.32
C VAL A 78 13.10 -0.49 8.83
N GLU A 79 13.76 -0.69 9.97
CA GLU A 79 13.89 -2.01 10.61
C GLU A 79 12.52 -2.59 10.97
N ASP A 80 11.68 -1.81 11.66
CA ASP A 80 10.32 -2.22 12.04
C ASP A 80 9.47 -2.56 10.81
N PHE A 81 9.52 -1.71 9.77
CA PHE A 81 8.81 -1.95 8.53
C PHE A 81 9.28 -3.24 7.85
N ASN A 82 10.59 -3.47 7.75
CA ASN A 82 11.14 -4.68 7.13
C ASN A 82 10.80 -5.96 7.92
N GLU A 83 10.76 -5.90 9.26
CA GLU A 83 10.31 -7.03 10.08
C GLU A 83 8.83 -7.34 9.85
N MET A 84 8.00 -6.30 9.79
CA MET A 84 6.57 -6.42 9.50
C MET A 84 6.30 -6.95 8.10
N ASP A 85 7.02 -6.43 7.10
CA ASP A 85 7.00 -6.87 5.70
C ASP A 85 7.31 -8.36 5.61
N ALA A 86 8.48 -8.78 6.12
CA ALA A 86 8.90 -10.17 6.12
C ALA A 86 7.92 -11.09 6.87
N ALA A 87 7.30 -10.63 7.96
CA ALA A 87 6.31 -11.41 8.68
C ALA A 87 5.09 -11.72 7.81
N VAL A 88 4.61 -10.73 7.04
CA VAL A 88 3.46 -10.93 6.14
C VAL A 88 3.86 -11.76 4.91
N SER A 89 5.01 -11.52 4.29
CA SER A 89 5.47 -12.30 3.12
C SER A 89 5.64 -13.79 3.46
N ASN A 90 5.93 -14.11 4.74
CA ASN A 90 5.97 -15.47 5.26
C ASN A 90 4.58 -16.08 5.57
N GLY A 91 3.50 -15.43 5.16
CA GLY A 91 2.12 -15.85 5.39
C GLY A 91 1.57 -15.45 6.76
N GLY A 92 2.23 -14.53 7.45
CA GLY A 92 1.73 -13.91 8.68
C GLY A 92 0.53 -13.00 8.41
N ALA A 93 -0.21 -12.68 9.48
CA ALA A 93 -1.27 -11.69 9.40
C ALA A 93 -0.70 -10.27 9.27
N MET A 94 -1.39 -9.41 8.54
CA MET A 94 -1.06 -7.99 8.44
C MET A 94 -1.03 -7.35 9.85
N PRO A 95 0.09 -6.73 10.27
CA PRO A 95 0.18 -6.02 11.54
C PRO A 95 -0.89 -4.96 11.70
N ALA A 96 -1.34 -4.73 12.93
CA ALA A 96 -2.40 -3.77 13.22
C ALA A 96 -2.02 -2.33 12.80
N GLU A 97 -0.74 -1.98 12.91
CA GLU A 97 -0.22 -0.67 12.53
C GLU A 97 -0.29 -0.44 11.02
N LEU A 98 0.17 -1.41 10.22
CA LEU A 98 0.04 -1.35 8.76
C LEU A 98 -1.42 -1.36 8.30
N ASN A 99 -2.28 -2.18 8.94
CA ASN A 99 -3.71 -2.15 8.68
C ASN A 99 -4.32 -0.77 8.95
N ALA A 100 -3.98 -0.12 10.07
CA ALA A 100 -4.51 1.20 10.40
C ALA A 100 -4.08 2.27 9.40
N ILE A 101 -2.84 2.19 8.89
CA ILE A 101 -2.34 3.07 7.83
C ILE A 101 -3.14 2.86 6.53
N ILE A 102 -3.28 1.60 6.09
CA ILE A 102 -4.04 1.22 4.91
C ILE A 102 -5.49 1.72 5.01
N GLU A 103 -6.14 1.52 6.16
CA GLU A 103 -7.51 1.98 6.38
C GLU A 103 -7.61 3.50 6.32
N THR A 104 -6.67 4.22 6.93
CA THR A 104 -6.64 5.68 6.92
C THR A 104 -6.48 6.23 5.50
N CYS A 105 -5.57 5.66 4.71
CA CYS A 105 -5.33 6.10 3.34
C CYS A 105 -6.47 5.73 2.40
N ALA A 106 -7.06 4.54 2.56
CA ALA A 106 -8.27 4.18 1.85
C ALA A 106 -9.42 5.16 2.16
N GLU A 107 -9.66 5.50 3.42
CA GLU A 107 -10.70 6.47 3.79
C GLU A 107 -10.46 7.86 3.19
N LYS A 108 -9.21 8.36 3.23
CA LYS A 108 -8.83 9.67 2.67
C LYS A 108 -9.13 9.78 1.18
N VAL A 109 -8.69 8.80 0.38
CA VAL A 109 -8.89 8.85 -1.08
C VAL A 109 -10.36 8.66 -1.45
N LEU A 110 -11.07 7.81 -0.72
CA LEU A 110 -12.49 7.56 -0.96
C LEU A 110 -13.41 8.70 -0.57
N THR A 111 -13.04 9.52 0.42
CA THR A 111 -13.80 10.74 0.73
C THR A 111 -13.53 11.88 -0.24
N ALA A 112 -12.48 11.77 -1.06
CA ALA A 112 -12.14 12.74 -2.09
C ALA A 112 -12.83 12.47 -3.45
N LEU A 113 -13.32 11.25 -3.67
CA LEU A 113 -14.15 10.82 -4.80
C LEU A 113 -15.62 11.29 -4.67
#